data_AF-D4K1N6-F1
#
_entry.id   AF-D4K1N6-F1
#
_cell.length_a   1.000
_cell.length_b   1.000
_cell.length_c   1.000
_cell.angle_alpha   90.00
_cell.angle_beta   90.00
_cell.angle_gamma   90.00
#
_symmetry.space_group_name_H-M   'P 1'
#
loop_
_entity.id
_entity.type
_entity.pdbx_description
1 polymer ?
#
loop_
_entity_poly.entity_id
_entity_poly.type
_entity_poly.pdbx_seq_one_letter_code
_entity_poly.pdbx_strand_id
1 'polypeptide(L)'
;MRLDMISRRRFLKSAGAAALAVAAAGVLAGCDGNSSSKVPDTEVPDVPGTTSKKVKIIFADVDNGGAGVGNGGDYYEHSVLKDATVVDPKSIPADKIPQGYELADTTPVNIIDNGNTLLAIVKVKKTVDTSINVRVTLQLINGTAADNQRELVVKMPGDAAYISTDDITLPEDLIWAPGMEGEKRPIGRAIFLVKKV
;
A
#
# COMPACT_ATOMS: atom_id res chain seq x y z
N MET A 1 -35.34 -39.10 41.39
CA MET A 1 -35.17 -37.64 41.56
C MET A 1 -34.86 -37.11 40.15
N ARG A 2 -35.77 -36.61 39.30
CA ARG A 2 -36.67 -35.41 39.35
C ARG A 2 -35.92 -34.19 39.92
N LEU A 3 -35.80 -33.05 39.24
CA LEU A 3 -36.74 -32.26 38.41
C LEU A 3 -35.96 -31.55 37.27
N ASP A 4 -36.40 -31.49 36.00
CA ASP A 4 -37.49 -30.68 35.41
C ASP A 4 -37.44 -29.16 35.68
N MET A 5 -36.92 -28.38 34.72
CA MET A 5 -37.38 -27.02 34.41
C MET A 5 -36.97 -26.65 32.97
N ILE A 6 -37.81 -26.93 31.95
CA ILE A 6 -38.87 -26.06 31.39
C ILE A 6 -38.26 -24.83 30.70
N SER A 7 -38.03 -24.87 29.37
CA SER A 7 -39.00 -24.64 28.29
C SER A 7 -39.79 -23.34 28.44
N ARG A 8 -39.61 -22.40 27.49
CA ARG A 8 -40.71 -21.65 26.85
C ARG A 8 -40.23 -20.82 25.65
N ARG A 9 -40.64 -21.30 24.47
CA ARG A 9 -41.14 -20.54 23.30
C ARG A 9 -40.08 -19.83 22.45
N ARG A 10 -39.69 -20.33 21.26
CA ARG A 10 -40.47 -20.35 20.00
C ARG A 10 -41.25 -19.04 19.81
N PHE A 11 -40.82 -18.18 18.89
CA PHE A 11 -41.73 -17.57 17.92
C PHE A 11 -40.94 -17.04 16.72
N LEU A 12 -41.06 -17.79 15.62
CA LEU A 12 -41.04 -17.23 14.28
C LEU A 12 -42.25 -16.29 14.16
N LYS A 13 -42.00 -14.99 13.93
CA LYS A 13 -42.92 -14.00 13.35
C LYS A 13 -42.05 -13.02 12.56
N SER A 14 -41.87 -13.12 11.25
CA SER A 14 -42.79 -12.67 10.19
C SER A 14 -43.57 -11.39 10.51
N ALA A 15 -43.03 -10.25 10.06
CA ALA A 15 -43.68 -9.01 9.59
C ALA A 15 -42.56 -7.98 9.33
N GLY A 16 -42.47 -7.21 8.25
CA GLY A 16 -43.44 -6.95 7.21
C GLY A 16 -42.80 -6.89 5.83
N ALA A 17 -43.56 -7.41 4.88
CA ALA A 17 -43.57 -6.90 3.53
C ALA A 17 -43.93 -5.41 3.58
N ALA A 18 -43.11 -4.58 2.97
CA ALA A 18 -43.59 -3.35 2.35
C ALA A 18 -43.50 -3.59 0.85
N ALA A 19 -44.66 -3.80 0.25
CA ALA A 19 -44.83 -3.78 -1.18
C ALA A 19 -44.46 -2.38 -1.71
N LEU A 20 -43.54 -2.32 -2.65
CA LEU A 20 -43.59 -1.26 -3.66
C LEU A 20 -43.88 -1.96 -4.99
N ALA A 21 -45.17 -2.02 -5.32
CA ALA A 21 -45.60 -2.29 -6.68
C ALA A 21 -45.38 -1.01 -7.50
N VAL A 22 -44.52 -1.09 -8.52
CA VAL A 22 -44.75 -0.36 -9.77
C VAL A 22 -44.76 -1.40 -10.87
N ALA A 23 -45.96 -1.60 -11.38
CA ALA A 23 -46.26 -2.46 -12.50
C ALA A 23 -45.87 -1.80 -13.82
N ALA A 24 -45.61 -2.67 -14.79
CA ALA A 24 -45.78 -2.46 -16.23
C ALA A 24 -44.80 -1.47 -16.90
N ALA A 25 -44.33 -1.69 -18.13
CA ALA A 25 -44.49 -2.78 -19.07
C ALA A 25 -43.48 -2.53 -20.19
N GLY A 26 -42.88 -3.61 -20.70
CA GLY A 26 -42.21 -3.60 -22.00
C GLY A 26 -40.90 -2.78 -22.02
N VAL A 27 -39.95 -3.00 -22.90
CA VAL A 27 -39.86 -3.92 -24.02
C VAL A 27 -38.36 -4.19 -24.13
N LEU A 28 -37.97 -5.47 -24.05
CA LEU A 28 -36.77 -5.94 -24.71
C LEU A 28 -37.02 -5.78 -26.22
N ALA A 29 -36.59 -4.66 -26.79
CA ALA A 29 -36.42 -4.49 -28.22
C ALA A 29 -35.19 -3.63 -28.40
N GLY A 30 -34.29 -4.14 -29.24
CA GLY A 30 -32.95 -3.65 -29.41
C GLY A 30 -32.89 -2.17 -29.80
N CYS A 31 -31.71 -1.61 -29.62
CA CYS A 31 -31.35 -0.37 -30.26
C CYS A 31 -30.03 -0.58 -30.99
N ASP A 32 -30.10 -1.34 -32.08
CA ASP A 32 -29.43 -0.92 -33.31
C ASP A 32 -30.21 0.29 -33.85
N GLY A 33 -29.51 1.34 -34.25
CA GLY A 33 -30.05 2.33 -35.19
C GLY A 33 -30.59 3.62 -34.58
N ASN A 34 -29.73 4.64 -34.59
CA ASN A 34 -30.00 5.97 -35.16
C ASN A 34 -31.49 6.40 -35.28
N SER A 35 -31.92 7.38 -34.46
CA SER A 35 -32.55 8.63 -34.93
C SER A 35 -32.94 9.57 -33.80
N SER A 36 -32.65 10.84 -34.07
CA SER A 36 -33.06 12.06 -33.38
C SER A 36 -34.47 12.03 -32.75
N SER A 37 -34.57 12.26 -31.45
CA SER A 37 -35.77 12.84 -30.85
C SER A 37 -35.42 13.53 -29.54
N LYS A 38 -35.76 14.81 -29.49
CA LYS A 38 -35.52 15.75 -28.41
C LYS A 38 -36.47 15.42 -27.25
N VAL A 39 -35.95 14.83 -26.18
CA VAL A 39 -36.68 14.64 -24.92
C VAL A 39 -36.48 15.90 -24.06
N PRO A 40 -37.55 16.58 -23.60
CA PRO A 40 -37.45 17.68 -22.65
C PRO A 40 -37.16 17.14 -21.25
N ASP A 41 -36.09 17.65 -20.64
CA ASP A 41 -35.81 17.71 -19.20
C ASP A 41 -36.24 16.50 -18.34
N THR A 42 -35.53 15.37 -18.49
CA THR A 42 -35.29 14.50 -17.34
C THR A 42 -34.18 15.14 -16.50
N GLU A 43 -34.54 16.13 -15.69
CA GLU A 43 -33.74 16.49 -14.52
C GLU A 43 -33.69 15.25 -13.61
N VAL A 44 -32.63 14.46 -13.78
CA VAL A 44 -32.16 13.57 -12.72
C VAL A 44 -31.96 14.47 -11.50
N PRO A 45 -32.63 14.22 -10.36
CA PRO A 45 -32.37 15.01 -9.17
C PRO A 45 -30.88 14.93 -8.87
N ASP A 46 -30.18 16.08 -8.81
CA ASP A 46 -28.77 16.15 -8.40
C ASP A 46 -28.74 15.72 -6.93
N VAL A 47 -28.64 14.42 -6.69
CA VAL A 47 -28.50 13.86 -5.35
C VAL A 47 -27.17 14.37 -4.82
N PRO A 48 -27.15 15.20 -3.77
CA PRO A 48 -25.90 15.70 -3.20
C PRO A 48 -25.04 14.50 -2.80
N GLY A 49 -23.85 14.40 -3.39
CA GLY A 49 -22.90 13.31 -3.12
C GLY A 49 -22.84 12.19 -4.17
N THR A 50 -23.61 12.24 -5.26
CA THR A 50 -23.51 11.24 -6.36
C THR A 50 -22.68 11.70 -7.55
N THR A 51 -22.46 13.01 -7.69
CA THR A 51 -21.66 13.57 -8.77
C THR A 51 -20.19 13.70 -8.32
N SER A 52 -19.29 13.06 -9.05
CA SER A 52 -17.84 13.13 -8.81
C SER A 52 -17.17 14.04 -9.83
N LYS A 53 -16.17 14.82 -9.41
CA LYS A 53 -15.26 15.54 -10.30
C LYS A 53 -13.86 14.91 -10.27
N LYS A 54 -13.14 15.04 -11.38
CA LYS A 54 -11.75 14.58 -11.50
C LYS A 54 -10.79 15.70 -11.12
N VAL A 55 -9.87 15.40 -10.22
CA VAL A 55 -8.79 16.28 -9.81
C VAL A 55 -7.47 15.62 -10.18
N LYS A 56 -6.56 16.38 -10.78
CA LYS A 56 -5.21 15.91 -11.09
C LYS A 56 -4.33 16.08 -9.87
N ILE A 57 -3.83 14.96 -9.36
CA ILE A 57 -2.88 14.91 -8.26
C ILE A 57 -1.47 15.01 -8.81
N ILE A 58 -0.73 16.00 -8.33
CA ILE A 58 0.69 16.16 -8.61
C ILE A 58 1.44 15.88 -7.31
N PHE A 59 2.41 14.99 -7.36
CA PHE A 59 3.26 14.71 -6.21
C PHE A 59 4.45 15.68 -6.19
N ALA A 60 4.73 16.29 -5.05
CA ALA A 60 5.85 17.20 -4.87
C ALA A 60 6.79 16.68 -3.77
N ASP A 61 8.08 16.57 -4.09
CA ASP A 61 9.11 16.13 -3.15
C ASP A 61 9.49 17.27 -2.22
N VAL A 62 9.19 17.10 -0.93
CA VAL A 62 9.50 18.09 0.11
C VAL A 62 11.00 18.25 0.34
N ASP A 63 11.79 17.20 0.13
CA ASP A 63 13.24 17.21 0.36
C ASP A 63 13.98 17.88 -0.81
N ASN A 64 13.34 17.94 -1.99
CA ASN A 64 13.85 18.61 -3.18
C ASN A 64 13.16 19.96 -3.45
N GLY A 65 12.84 20.70 -2.39
CA GLY A 65 12.30 22.06 -2.48
C GLY A 65 10.90 22.17 -3.10
N GLY A 66 10.13 21.07 -3.12
CA GLY A 66 8.79 21.02 -3.72
C GLY A 66 8.77 20.75 -5.22
N ALA A 67 9.88 20.30 -5.81
CA ALA A 67 9.90 19.88 -7.20
C ALA A 67 8.93 18.72 -7.44
N GLY A 68 8.24 18.74 -8.59
CA GLY A 68 7.33 17.66 -8.99
C GLY A 68 8.08 16.31 -9.09
N VAL A 69 7.47 15.25 -8.58
CA VAL A 69 7.99 13.89 -8.68
C VAL A 69 7.54 13.26 -10.00
N GLY A 70 8.49 12.71 -10.76
CA GLY A 70 8.25 12.18 -12.10
C GLY A 70 8.72 13.13 -13.22
N ASN A 71 8.37 12.83 -14.46
CA ASN A 71 8.75 13.64 -15.62
C ASN A 71 7.84 14.87 -15.75
N GLY A 72 7.95 15.86 -14.85
CA GLY A 72 7.45 17.23 -15.03
C GLY A 72 5.97 17.43 -15.43
N GLY A 73 5.17 16.38 -15.43
CA GLY A 73 3.82 16.32 -15.99
C GLY A 73 3.11 14.99 -15.73
N ASP A 74 3.70 14.11 -14.91
CA ASP A 74 3.04 12.91 -14.41
C ASP A 74 2.01 13.34 -13.37
N TYR A 75 0.75 13.01 -13.62
CA TYR A 75 -0.36 13.26 -12.70
C TYR A 75 -1.21 12.01 -12.55
N TYR A 76 -1.82 11.87 -11.38
CA TYR A 76 -2.82 10.84 -11.12
C TYR A 76 -4.21 11.47 -11.08
N GLU A 77 -5.17 10.93 -11.84
CA GLU A 77 -6.55 11.39 -11.79
C GLU A 77 -7.29 10.77 -10.60
N HIS A 78 -7.63 11.62 -9.63
CA HIS A 78 -8.38 11.23 -8.44
C HIS A 78 -9.83 11.72 -8.53
N SER A 79 -10.78 10.82 -8.26
CA SER A 79 -12.20 11.16 -8.20
C SER A 79 -12.55 11.66 -6.80
N VAL A 80 -13.09 12.87 -6.70
CA VAL A 80 -13.63 13.44 -5.46
C VAL A 80 -15.09 13.87 -5.67
N LEU A 81 -15.80 14.14 -4.58
CA LEU A 81 -17.16 14.67 -4.65
C LEU A 81 -17.16 16.06 -5.33
N LYS A 82 -18.24 16.39 -6.06
CA LYS A 82 -18.40 17.67 -6.77
C LYS A 82 -18.15 18.89 -5.88
N ASP A 83 -18.64 18.84 -4.65
CA ASP A 83 -18.54 19.93 -3.66
C ASP A 83 -17.25 19.88 -2.82
N ALA A 84 -16.37 18.89 -3.05
CA ALA A 84 -15.11 18.81 -2.33
C ALA A 84 -14.20 19.99 -2.71
N THR A 85 -13.69 20.71 -1.72
CA THR A 85 -12.68 21.77 -1.87
C THR A 85 -11.27 21.28 -1.56
N VAL A 86 -11.16 20.08 -0.98
CA VAL A 86 -9.91 19.46 -0.54
C VAL A 86 -9.83 18.01 -1.00
N VAL A 87 -8.60 17.51 -1.15
CA VAL A 87 -8.27 16.10 -1.34
C VAL A 87 -7.62 15.60 -0.05
N ASP A 88 -8.07 14.45 0.46
CA ASP A 88 -7.38 13.75 1.53
C ASP A 88 -6.24 12.91 0.93
N PRO A 89 -4.96 13.15 1.27
CA PRO A 89 -3.86 12.32 0.78
C PRO A 89 -4.04 10.83 1.07
N LYS A 90 -4.76 10.46 2.13
CA LYS A 90 -5.01 9.05 2.50
C LYS A 90 -6.01 8.34 1.60
N SER A 91 -6.85 9.08 0.86
CA SER A 91 -7.76 8.48 -0.13
C SER A 91 -7.05 8.09 -1.42
N ILE A 92 -5.80 8.54 -1.60
CA ILE A 92 -4.97 8.16 -2.75
C ILE A 92 -4.45 6.74 -2.53
N PRO A 93 -4.67 5.82 -3.48
CA PRO A 93 -4.14 4.46 -3.37
C PRO A 93 -2.61 4.45 -3.30
N ALA A 94 -2.05 3.61 -2.43
CA ALA A 94 -0.59 3.54 -2.24
C ALA A 94 0.18 3.13 -3.51
N ASP A 95 -0.45 2.37 -4.42
CA ASP A 95 0.14 2.02 -5.72
C ASP A 95 0.27 3.21 -6.68
N LYS A 96 -0.40 4.33 -6.39
CA LYS A 96 -0.32 5.57 -7.17
C LYS A 96 0.71 6.54 -6.65
N ILE A 97 1.26 6.30 -5.45
CA ILE A 97 2.38 7.08 -4.94
C ILE A 97 3.63 6.67 -5.73
N PRO A 98 4.46 7.63 -6.19
CA PRO A 98 5.67 7.32 -6.94
C PRO A 98 6.58 6.32 -6.20
N GLN A 99 7.20 5.40 -6.94
CA GLN A 99 8.07 4.38 -6.34
C GLN A 99 9.24 5.02 -5.59
N GLY A 100 9.49 4.56 -4.37
CA GLY A 100 10.55 5.11 -3.50
C GLY A 100 10.15 6.42 -2.82
N TYR A 101 8.86 6.75 -2.78
CA TYR A 101 8.30 7.85 -2.01
C TYR A 101 7.21 7.37 -1.07
N GLU A 102 7.01 8.14 0.00
CA GLU A 102 5.88 8.03 0.93
C GLU A 102 5.22 9.39 1.12
N LEU A 103 3.98 9.42 1.62
CA LEU A 103 3.32 10.68 1.95
C LEU A 103 4.13 11.40 3.04
N ALA A 104 4.57 12.62 2.75
CA ALA A 104 5.26 13.46 3.73
C ALA A 104 4.28 14.10 4.70
N ASP A 105 3.07 14.38 4.22
CA ASP A 105 2.01 15.06 4.95
C ASP A 105 0.67 14.40 4.63
N THR A 106 -0.14 14.13 5.65
CA THR A 106 -1.49 13.58 5.50
C THR A 106 -2.58 14.64 5.70
N THR A 107 -2.20 15.90 5.83
CA THR A 107 -3.14 17.02 5.94
C THR A 107 -3.90 17.18 4.62
N PRO A 108 -5.23 17.38 4.65
CA PRO A 108 -6.02 17.63 3.45
C PRO A 108 -5.44 18.79 2.63
N VAL A 109 -5.34 18.58 1.33
CA VAL A 109 -4.75 19.54 0.39
C VAL A 109 -5.86 20.25 -0.37
N ASN A 110 -5.79 21.57 -0.45
CA ASN A 110 -6.75 22.35 -1.22
C ASN A 110 -6.68 22.02 -2.71
N ILE A 111 -7.85 21.91 -3.33
CA ILE A 111 -8.00 21.82 -4.78
C ILE A 111 -7.83 23.23 -5.35
N ILE A 112 -6.89 23.37 -6.27
CA ILE A 112 -6.59 24.59 -7.00
C ILE A 112 -7.27 24.50 -8.36
N ASP A 113 -8.13 25.47 -8.67
CA ASP A 113 -8.68 25.64 -10.01
C ASP A 113 -7.79 26.60 -10.80
N ASN A 114 -7.11 26.09 -11.83
CA ASN A 114 -6.26 26.88 -12.72
C ASN A 114 -7.01 27.32 -14.00
N GLY A 115 -8.34 27.39 -13.96
CA GLY A 115 -9.22 27.83 -15.05
C GLY A 115 -9.52 26.75 -16.09
N ASN A 116 -8.56 25.84 -16.34
CA ASN A 116 -8.73 24.73 -17.30
C ASN A 116 -8.69 23.35 -16.63
N THR A 117 -8.23 23.27 -15.38
CA THR A 117 -7.99 21.98 -14.71
C THR A 117 -7.97 22.17 -13.20
N LEU A 118 -8.55 21.21 -12.50
CA LEU A 118 -8.49 21.08 -11.05
C LEU A 118 -7.25 20.30 -10.65
N LEU A 119 -6.43 20.87 -9.77
CA LEU A 119 -5.13 20.34 -9.35
C LEU A 119 -5.08 20.23 -7.83
N ALA A 120 -4.38 19.23 -7.30
CA ALA A 120 -3.99 19.18 -5.89
C ALA A 120 -2.53 18.71 -5.79
N ILE A 121 -1.73 19.44 -5.00
CA ILE A 121 -0.30 19.15 -4.82
C ILE A 121 -0.11 18.36 -3.53
N VAL A 122 0.16 17.07 -3.68
CA VAL A 122 0.36 16.17 -2.55
C VAL A 122 1.84 16.08 -2.23
N LYS A 123 2.19 16.38 -0.98
CA LYS A 123 3.57 16.35 -0.51
C LYS A 123 4.00 14.91 -0.25
N VAL A 124 5.09 14.52 -0.89
CA VAL A 124 5.75 13.24 -0.69
C VAL A 124 7.19 13.47 -0.26
N LYS A 125 7.76 12.49 0.44
CA LYS A 125 9.17 12.48 0.81
C LYS A 125 9.80 11.23 0.25
N LYS A 126 11.07 11.34 -0.14
CA LYS A 126 11.78 10.19 -0.68
C LYS A 126 12.05 9.21 0.46
N THR A 127 11.69 7.95 0.25
CA THR A 127 12.10 6.88 1.14
C THR A 127 13.61 6.72 1.00
N VAL A 128 14.35 7.20 2.00
CA VAL A 128 15.79 6.95 2.10
C VAL A 128 16.00 5.47 2.42
N ASP A 129 16.77 4.79 1.57
CA ASP A 129 17.26 3.45 1.90
C ASP A 129 18.27 3.60 3.03
N THR A 130 17.81 3.40 4.27
CA THR A 130 18.65 3.50 5.46
C THR A 130 19.50 2.24 5.67
N SER A 131 19.51 1.29 4.74
CA SER A 131 20.28 0.06 4.91
C SER A 131 21.80 0.30 4.90
N ILE A 132 22.53 -0.50 5.67
CA ILE A 132 23.99 -0.55 5.72
C ILE A 132 24.52 -1.86 5.16
N ASN A 133 25.70 -1.83 4.57
CA ASN A 133 26.43 -3.02 4.14
C ASN A 133 27.35 -3.47 5.26
N VAL A 134 27.06 -4.62 5.84
CA VAL A 134 27.83 -5.22 6.93
C VAL A 134 28.79 -6.25 6.37
N ARG A 135 30.07 -6.11 6.70
CA ARG A 135 31.11 -7.09 6.38
C ARG A 135 31.14 -8.18 7.46
N VAL A 136 30.80 -9.39 7.06
CA VAL A 136 30.76 -10.57 7.92
C VAL A 136 31.92 -11.49 7.55
N THR A 137 32.68 -11.94 8.54
CA THR A 137 33.73 -12.94 8.35
C THR A 137 33.22 -14.32 8.71
N LEU A 138 33.20 -15.23 7.73
CA LEU A 138 32.94 -16.65 7.93
C LEU A 138 34.28 -17.35 8.13
N GLN A 139 34.50 -17.92 9.32
CA GLN A 139 35.72 -18.63 9.67
C GLN A 139 35.48 -20.15 9.61
N LEU A 140 36.25 -20.83 8.76
CA LEU A 140 36.17 -22.29 8.64
C LEU A 140 36.91 -22.94 9.80
N ILE A 141 36.23 -23.79 10.56
CA ILE A 141 36.84 -24.42 11.76
C ILE A 141 37.92 -25.46 11.44
N ASN A 142 37.93 -26.02 10.22
CA ASN A 142 38.88 -27.04 9.76
C ASN A 142 39.60 -26.61 8.44
N GLY A 143 39.67 -25.29 8.18
CA GLY A 143 40.30 -24.77 6.96
C GLY A 143 41.83 -24.86 6.98
N THR A 144 42.45 -24.98 5.81
CA THR A 144 43.90 -24.72 5.64
C THR A 144 44.18 -23.23 5.74
N ALA A 145 45.40 -22.83 6.11
CA ALA A 145 45.75 -21.42 6.37
C ALA A 145 45.46 -20.44 5.20
N ALA A 146 45.35 -20.94 3.96
CA ALA A 146 45.05 -20.15 2.78
C ALA A 146 43.54 -19.90 2.54
N ASP A 147 42.65 -20.71 3.13
CA ASP A 147 41.19 -20.69 2.89
C ASP A 147 40.38 -20.66 4.20
N ASN A 148 40.99 -20.23 5.31
CA ASN A 148 40.37 -20.29 6.63
C ASN A 148 39.30 -19.22 6.86
N GLN A 149 39.20 -18.20 6.01
CA GLN A 149 38.22 -17.12 6.12
C GLN A 149 37.60 -16.76 4.78
N ARG A 150 36.30 -16.46 4.80
CA ARG A 150 35.57 -15.82 3.70
C ARG A 150 34.86 -14.56 4.20
N GLU A 151 34.84 -13.53 3.38
CA GLU A 151 34.11 -12.30 3.68
C GLU A 151 32.81 -12.27 2.89
N LEU A 152 31.71 -11.96 3.57
CA LEU A 152 30.38 -11.80 3.00
C LEU A 152 29.87 -10.40 3.32
N VAL A 153 29.21 -9.76 2.35
CA VAL A 153 28.54 -8.47 2.57
C VAL A 153 27.05 -8.73 2.68
N VAL A 154 26.48 -8.36 3.84
CA VAL A 154 25.06 -8.52 4.14
C VAL A 154 24.41 -7.14 4.26
N LYS A 155 23.27 -6.94 3.58
CA LYS A 155 22.51 -5.70 3.66
C LYS A 155 21.60 -5.75 4.89
N MET A 156 21.84 -4.86 5.84
CA MET A 156 21.13 -4.77 7.13
C MET A 156 20.44 -3.42 7.27
N PRO A 157 19.41 -3.28 8.13
CA PRO A 157 18.87 -1.96 8.51
C PRO A 157 19.96 -1.06 9.12
N GLY A 158 19.93 0.26 8.85
CA GLY A 158 20.99 1.16 9.31
C GLY A 158 21.04 1.42 10.81
N ASP A 159 19.95 1.14 11.50
CA ASP A 159 19.84 1.15 12.97
C ASP A 159 20.17 -0.21 13.60
N ALA A 160 20.52 -1.22 12.80
CA ALA A 160 20.94 -2.51 13.32
C ALA A 160 22.24 -2.37 14.11
N ALA A 161 22.26 -2.94 15.32
CA ALA A 161 23.47 -3.05 16.15
C ALA A 161 24.11 -4.45 16.08
N TYR A 162 23.31 -5.46 15.75
CA TYR A 162 23.69 -6.87 15.72
C TYR A 162 23.22 -7.52 14.42
N ILE A 163 23.90 -8.60 14.05
CA ILE A 163 23.55 -9.49 12.96
C ILE A 163 23.45 -10.92 13.49
N SER A 164 22.41 -11.66 13.08
CA SER A 164 22.18 -13.07 13.42
C SER A 164 22.65 -13.99 12.29
N THR A 165 22.82 -15.28 12.59
CA THR A 165 22.98 -16.31 11.55
C THR A 165 21.74 -16.42 10.65
N ASP A 166 20.55 -16.04 11.13
CA ASP A 166 19.32 -16.01 10.33
C ASP A 166 19.30 -14.91 9.27
N ASP A 167 20.06 -13.82 9.49
CA ASP A 167 20.17 -12.70 8.56
C ASP A 167 21.20 -12.98 7.44
N ILE A 168 21.94 -14.09 7.56
CA ILE A 168 23.07 -14.44 6.69
C ILE A 168 22.70 -15.63 5.80
N THR A 169 22.68 -15.40 4.49
CA THR A 169 22.62 -16.48 3.50
C THR A 169 24.02 -17.04 3.27
N LEU A 170 24.26 -18.27 3.72
CA LEU A 170 25.52 -18.96 3.48
C LEU A 170 25.66 -19.42 2.01
N PRO A 171 26.89 -19.45 1.47
CA PRO A 171 27.20 -20.19 0.26
C PRO A 171 26.84 -21.68 0.36
N GLU A 172 26.48 -22.31 -0.76
CA GLU A 172 26.01 -23.69 -0.80
C GLU A 172 27.04 -24.73 -0.30
N ASP A 173 28.33 -24.40 -0.33
CA ASP A 173 29.40 -25.28 0.17
C ASP A 173 29.63 -25.17 1.68
N LEU A 174 28.86 -24.33 2.39
CA LEU A 174 29.05 -24.04 3.81
C LEU A 174 27.79 -24.27 4.64
N ILE A 175 28.01 -24.77 5.86
CA ILE A 175 27.00 -24.89 6.91
C ILE A 175 27.51 -24.24 8.20
N TRP A 176 26.59 -23.82 9.06
CA TRP A 176 26.91 -23.32 10.38
C TRP A 176 27.63 -24.38 11.23
N ALA A 177 28.65 -23.96 11.98
CA ALA A 177 29.26 -24.85 12.97
C ALA A 177 28.24 -25.17 14.09
N PRO A 178 28.38 -26.33 14.78
CA PRO A 178 27.50 -26.68 15.89
C PRO A 178 27.46 -25.58 16.96
N GLY A 179 26.25 -25.18 17.36
CA GLY A 179 26.05 -24.11 18.37
C GLY A 179 26.00 -22.68 17.82
N MET A 180 26.04 -22.49 16.50
CA MET A 180 25.92 -21.16 15.86
C MET A 180 24.48 -20.78 15.46
N GLU A 181 23.52 -21.68 15.64
CA GLU A 181 22.11 -21.43 15.30
C GLU A 181 21.53 -20.28 16.15
N GLY A 182 21.01 -19.24 15.49
CA GLY A 182 20.49 -18.04 16.14
C GLY A 182 21.54 -17.17 16.86
N GLU A 183 22.83 -17.45 16.69
CA GLU A 183 23.92 -16.68 17.29
C GLU A 183 23.91 -15.25 16.76
N LYS A 184 24.09 -14.28 17.66
CA LYS A 184 24.10 -12.84 17.32
C LYS A 184 25.47 -12.24 17.56
N ARG A 185 25.94 -11.40 16.63
CA ARG A 185 27.23 -10.71 16.73
C ARG A 185 27.09 -9.22 16.44
N PRO A 186 27.88 -8.35 17.09
CA PRO A 186 27.87 -6.93 16.78
C PRO A 186 28.46 -6.68 15.38
N ILE A 187 27.85 -5.76 14.63
CA ILE A 187 28.13 -5.51 13.20
C ILE A 187 29.60 -5.13 12.92
N GLY A 188 30.30 -4.52 13.86
CA GLY A 188 31.73 -4.19 13.72
C GLY A 188 32.73 -5.34 14.01
N ARG A 189 32.25 -6.50 14.49
CA ARG A 189 33.06 -7.67 14.86
C ARG A 189 32.32 -8.99 14.56
N ALA A 190 31.61 -9.02 13.44
CA ALA A 190 30.78 -10.14 13.03
C ALA A 190 31.65 -11.27 12.45
N ILE A 191 32.13 -12.17 13.32
CA ILE A 191 32.83 -13.41 12.94
C ILE A 191 31.95 -14.59 13.33
N PHE A 192 31.64 -15.45 12.35
CA PHE A 192 30.84 -16.66 12.54
C PHE A 192 31.60 -17.90 12.11
N LEU A 193 31.40 -19.00 12.84
CA LEU A 193 32.06 -20.27 12.56
C LEU A 193 31.24 -21.10 11.58
N VAL A 194 31.89 -21.60 10.54
CA VAL A 194 31.28 -22.44 9.50
C VAL A 194 32.11 -23.72 9.26
N LYS A 195 31.47 -24.71 8.66
CA LYS A 195 32.07 -25.96 8.18
C LYS A 195 31.76 -26.11 6.69
N LYS A 196 32.62 -26.80 5.96
CA LYS A 196 32.26 -27.31 4.63
C LYS A 196 31.29 -28.47 4.77
N VAL A 197 30.36 -28.57 3.82
CA VAL A 197 29.46 -29.73 3.65
C VAL A 197 30.26 -30.96 3.27
#